data_AF-A0A7C1L0D1-F1
#
_entry.id   AF-A0A7C1L0D1-F1
#
_cell.length_a   1.000
_cell.length_b   1.000
_cell.length_c   1.000
_cell.angle_alpha   90.00
_cell.angle_beta   90.00
_cell.angle_gamma   90.00
#
_symmetry.space_group_name_H-M   'P 1'
#
loop_
_entity.id
_entity.type
_entity.pdbx_description
1 polymer ?
#
loop_
_entity_poly.entity_id
_entity_poly.type
_entity_poly.pdbx_seq_one_letter_code
_entity_poly.pdbx_strand_id
1 'polypeptide(L)'
;MKNVDKDLPRVIKHVCDTWSAKKQNAPYPFQGGKHGKILKWLCSFYEHAGVMALWDLYLASDDDFYRKAGWSIEVFKISIPKLVDSGWKSIKQKYEKKQGMQSAGDILGRLRVVGE
;
A
#
# COMPACT_ATOMS: atom_id res chain seq x y z
N MET A 1 16.62 4.48 10.45
CA MET A 1 15.93 3.51 9.57
C MET A 1 14.46 3.50 9.96
N LYS A 2 13.53 3.76 9.03
CA LYS A 2 12.08 3.68 9.31
C LYS A 2 11.73 2.23 9.65
N ASN A 3 10.89 2.02 10.67
CA ASN A 3 10.57 0.68 11.19
C ASN A 3 9.63 -0.06 10.22
N VAL A 4 10.19 -0.66 9.17
CA VAL A 4 9.46 -1.46 8.17
C VAL A 4 8.55 -2.50 8.83
N ASP A 5 8.99 -3.10 9.93
CA ASP A 5 8.23 -4.09 10.69
C ASP A 5 6.95 -3.54 11.34
N LYS A 6 6.93 -2.26 11.73
CA LYS A 6 5.72 -1.63 12.31
C LYS A 6 4.67 -1.30 11.25
N ASP A 7 5.10 -0.98 10.04
CA ASP A 7 4.21 -0.52 8.96
C ASP A 7 3.77 -1.65 8.01
N LEU A 8 4.41 -2.81 8.04
CA LEU A 8 4.06 -3.96 7.21
C LEU A 8 2.59 -4.43 7.38
N PRO A 9 2.03 -4.54 8.60
CA PRO A 9 0.62 -4.93 8.77
C PRO A 9 -0.35 -3.98 8.05
N ARG A 10 0.00 -2.68 7.99
CA ARG A 10 -0.80 -1.67 7.29
C ARG A 10 -0.81 -1.89 5.79
N VAL A 11 0.34 -2.22 5.20
CA VAL A 11 0.45 -2.52 3.76
C VAL A 11 -0.32 -3.79 3.43
N ILE A 12 -0.22 -4.84 4.24
CA ILE A 12 -0.98 -6.08 4.06
C ILE A 12 -2.48 -5.81 4.09
N LYS A 13 -2.95 -5.04 5.09
CA LYS A 13 -4.36 -4.65 5.18
C LYS A 13 -4.81 -3.91 3.92
N HIS A 14 -4.02 -2.92 3.48
CA HIS A 14 -4.32 -2.15 2.26
C HIS A 14 -4.44 -3.03 1.01
N VAL A 15 -3.52 -3.98 0.84
CA VAL A 15 -3.54 -4.94 -0.28
C VAL A 15 -4.82 -5.76 -0.27
N CYS A 16 -5.20 -6.32 0.87
CA CYS A 16 -6.41 -7.14 0.99
C CYS A 16 -7.70 -6.32 0.79
N ASP A 17 -7.76 -5.11 1.36
CA ASP A 17 -8.92 -4.22 1.25
C ASP A 17 -9.15 -3.77 -0.20
N THR A 18 -8.09 -3.28 -0.86
CA THR A 18 -8.17 -2.78 -2.24
C THR A 18 -8.41 -3.88 -3.25
N TRP A 19 -7.86 -5.08 -3.02
CA TRP A 19 -8.21 -6.24 -3.83
C TRP A 19 -9.69 -6.57 -3.74
N SER A 20 -10.21 -6.71 -2.51
CA SER A 20 -11.62 -7.03 -2.26
C SER A 20 -12.53 -6.00 -2.92
N ALA A 21 -12.19 -4.71 -2.79
CA ALA A 21 -12.95 -3.63 -3.42
C ALA A 21 -12.93 -3.70 -4.95
N LYS A 22 -11.78 -4.00 -5.58
CA LYS A 22 -11.62 -4.04 -7.04
C LYS A 22 -12.15 -5.33 -7.68
N LYS A 23 -12.16 -6.43 -6.94
CA LYS A 23 -12.54 -7.77 -7.43
C LYS A 23 -13.84 -8.27 -6.79
N GLN A 24 -14.80 -7.36 -6.59
CA GLN A 24 -16.18 -7.68 -6.17
C GLN A 24 -16.27 -8.53 -4.89
N ASN A 25 -15.56 -8.13 -3.84
CA ASN A 25 -15.48 -8.80 -2.54
C ASN A 25 -14.86 -10.21 -2.56
N ALA A 26 -14.11 -10.56 -3.61
CA ALA A 26 -13.32 -11.78 -3.61
C ALA A 26 -12.19 -11.65 -2.57
N PRO A 27 -12.00 -12.64 -1.67
CA PRO A 27 -10.86 -12.64 -0.78
C PRO A 27 -9.57 -12.77 -1.59
N TYR A 28 -8.57 -11.94 -1.29
CA TYR A 28 -7.25 -12.11 -1.89
C TYR A 28 -6.61 -13.40 -1.35
N PRO A 29 -6.06 -14.30 -2.18
CA PRO A 29 -5.38 -15.51 -1.71
C PRO A 29 -4.00 -15.19 -1.14
N PHE A 30 -3.95 -14.43 -0.04
CA PHE A 30 -2.72 -14.00 0.61
C PHE A 30 -2.00 -15.20 1.25
N GLN A 31 -0.85 -15.60 0.70
CA GLN A 31 -0.10 -16.77 1.12
C GLN A 31 0.90 -16.46 2.26
N GLY A 32 0.47 -15.67 3.24
CA GLY A 32 1.25 -15.39 4.45
C GLY A 32 2.73 -15.12 4.16
N GLY A 33 3.64 -15.79 4.87
CA GLY A 33 5.09 -15.56 4.84
C GLY A 33 5.76 -15.30 3.48
N LYS A 34 5.30 -15.87 2.36
CA LYS A 34 5.86 -15.58 1.03
C LYS A 34 5.53 -14.15 0.57
N HIS A 35 4.25 -13.81 0.57
CA HIS A 35 3.78 -12.48 0.18
C HIS A 35 4.24 -11.41 1.17
N GLY A 36 4.26 -11.74 2.46
CA GLY A 36 4.80 -10.87 3.51
C GLY A 36 6.28 -10.51 3.28
N LYS A 37 7.13 -11.48 2.91
CA LYS A 37 8.54 -11.22 2.57
C LYS A 37 8.70 -10.29 1.37
N ILE A 38 7.86 -10.46 0.34
CA ILE A 38 7.88 -9.59 -0.85
C ILE A 38 7.50 -8.16 -0.46
N LEU A 39 6.40 -7.98 0.28
CA LEU A 39 5.96 -6.66 0.73
C LEU A 39 6.97 -5.99 1.66
N LYS A 40 7.58 -6.76 2.57
CA LYS A 40 8.65 -6.27 3.46
C LYS A 40 9.86 -5.79 2.67
N TRP A 41 10.30 -6.56 1.68
CA TRP A 41 11.37 -6.18 0.77
C TRP A 41 11.01 -4.90 0.00
N LEU A 42 9.80 -4.80 -0.58
CA LEU A 42 9.38 -3.58 -1.27
C LEU A 42 9.36 -2.36 -0.34
N CYS A 43 8.92 -2.52 0.90
CA CYS A 43 8.88 -1.44 1.89
C CYS A 43 10.28 -0.91 2.25
N SER A 44 11.33 -1.72 2.17
CA SER A 44 12.71 -1.23 2.42
C SER A 44 13.23 -0.31 1.32
N PHE A 45 12.67 -0.36 0.11
CA PHE A 45 13.08 0.51 -1.01
C PHE A 45 12.14 1.69 -1.23
N TYR A 46 10.82 1.45 -1.16
CA TYR A 46 9.81 2.44 -1.57
C TYR A 46 9.06 3.08 -0.41
N GLU A 47 9.29 2.60 0.82
CA GLU A 47 8.52 2.93 2.02
C GLU A 47 7.06 2.46 1.90
N HIS A 48 6.37 2.30 3.03
CA HIS A 48 4.99 1.77 3.05
C HIS A 48 4.02 2.58 2.18
N ALA A 49 4.09 3.91 2.23
CA ALA A 49 3.28 4.80 1.40
C ALA A 49 3.54 4.60 -0.10
N GLY A 50 4.80 4.31 -0.46
CA GLY A 50 5.18 4.00 -1.83
C GLY A 50 4.64 2.68 -2.31
N VAL A 51 4.75 1.63 -1.48
CA VAL A 51 4.23 0.30 -1.83
C VAL A 51 2.71 0.34 -2.00
N MET A 52 1.98 1.06 -1.13
CA MET A 52 0.54 1.25 -1.29
C MET A 52 0.19 1.99 -2.59
N ALA A 53 0.93 3.05 -2.93
CA ALA A 53 0.71 3.79 -4.18
C ALA A 53 1.00 2.95 -5.44
N LEU A 54 2.09 2.18 -5.43
CA LEU A 54 2.46 1.29 -6.53
C LEU A 54 1.42 0.17 -6.69
N TRP A 55 0.91 -0.37 -5.58
CA TRP A 55 -0.15 -1.38 -5.60
C TRP A 55 -1.45 -0.84 -6.20
N ASP A 56 -1.86 0.37 -5.84
CA ASP A 56 -3.06 0.99 -6.41
C ASP A 56 -2.92 1.25 -7.91
N LEU A 57 -1.74 1.71 -8.35
CA LEU A 57 -1.44 1.86 -9.78
C LEU A 57 -1.50 0.52 -10.51
N TYR A 58 -0.93 -0.51 -9.91
CA TYR A 58 -0.98 -1.85 -10.45
C TYR A 58 -2.44 -2.27 -10.65
N LEU A 59 -3.26 -2.29 -9.59
CA LEU A 59 -4.66 -2.71 -9.66
C LEU A 59 -5.54 -1.84 -10.58
N ALA A 60 -5.15 -0.60 -10.84
CA ALA A 60 -5.86 0.30 -11.74
C ALA A 60 -5.39 0.20 -13.20
N SER A 61 -4.31 -0.53 -13.48
CA SER A 61 -3.76 -0.65 -14.83
C SER A 61 -4.59 -1.57 -15.72
N ASP A 62 -4.72 -1.20 -17.00
CA ASP A 62 -5.31 -2.03 -18.05
C ASP A 62 -4.26 -2.77 -18.90
N ASP A 63 -2.99 -2.83 -18.45
CA ASP A 63 -1.91 -3.52 -19.17
C ASP A 63 -2.27 -4.99 -19.45
N ASP A 64 -2.20 -5.37 -20.73
CA ASP A 64 -2.46 -6.72 -21.23
C ASP A 64 -1.62 -7.79 -20.54
N PHE A 65 -0.40 -7.44 -20.12
CA PHE A 65 0.46 -8.33 -19.38
C PHE A 65 -0.19 -8.76 -18.07
N TYR A 66 -0.80 -7.84 -17.30
CA TYR A 66 -1.44 -8.17 -16.02
C TYR A 66 -2.70 -9.02 -16.22
N ARG A 67 -3.45 -8.74 -17.29
CA ARG A 67 -4.64 -9.52 -17.66
C ARG A 67 -4.28 -10.95 -18.03
N LYS A 68 -3.18 -11.16 -18.77
CA LYS A 68 -2.73 -12.49 -19.21
C LYS A 68 -2.00 -13.27 -18.11
N ALA A 69 -1.12 -12.60 -17.35
CA ALA A 69 -0.34 -13.24 -16.28
C ALA A 69 -1.15 -13.50 -15.01
N GLY A 70 -2.28 -12.80 -14.85
CA GLY A 70 -3.10 -12.87 -13.66
C GLY A 70 -2.62 -11.90 -12.57
N TRP A 71 -3.58 -11.34 -11.84
CA TRP A 71 -3.32 -10.36 -10.80
C TRP A 71 -2.80 -11.05 -9.53
N SER A 72 -1.52 -10.86 -9.20
CA SER A 72 -0.90 -11.38 -7.97
C SER A 72 0.19 -10.47 -7.40
N ILE A 73 0.66 -10.76 -6.18
CA ILE A 73 1.80 -10.08 -5.52
C ILE A 73 3.12 -10.39 -6.25
N GLU A 74 3.26 -11.59 -6.80
CA GLU A 74 4.41 -11.97 -7.63
C GLU A 74 4.45 -11.15 -8.91
N VAL A 75 3.32 -11.03 -9.61
CA VAL A 75 3.19 -10.21 -10.82
C VAL A 75 3.35 -8.73 -10.48
N PHE A 76 2.85 -8.28 -9.33
CA PHE A 76 3.10 -6.92 -8.84
C PHE A 76 4.60 -6.64 -8.67
N LYS A 77 5.35 -7.54 -8.02
CA LYS A 77 6.80 -7.39 -7.79
C LYS A 77 7.58 -7.20 -9.11
N ILE A 78 7.30 -8.01 -10.13
CA ILE A 78 8.00 -7.91 -11.42
C ILE A 78 7.57 -6.66 -12.22
N SER A 79 6.42 -6.08 -11.90
CA SER A 79 5.87 -4.91 -12.59
C SER A 79 6.38 -3.59 -12.03
N ILE A 80 7.11 -3.61 -10.90
CA ILE A 80 7.61 -2.42 -10.22
C ILE A 80 8.36 -1.45 -11.14
N PRO A 81 9.30 -1.88 -12.01
CA PRO A 81 10.00 -0.96 -12.90
C PRO A 81 9.05 -0.11 -13.75
N LYS A 82 8.03 -0.75 -14.36
CA LYS A 82 7.00 -0.06 -15.16
C LYS A 82 6.14 0.90 -14.32
N LEU A 83 5.77 0.47 -13.11
CA LEU A 83 4.92 1.26 -12.20
C LEU A 83 5.64 2.50 -11.67
N VAL A 84 6.97 2.41 -11.47
CA VAL A 84 7.80 3.54 -11.06
C VAL A 84 7.80 4.66 -12.11
N ASP A 85 7.80 4.29 -13.39
CA ASP A 85 7.73 5.25 -14.51
C ASP A 85 6.33 5.82 -14.71
N SER A 86 5.29 5.16 -14.18
CA SER A 86 3.87 5.55 -14.33
C SER A 86 3.39 6.61 -13.34
N GLY A 87 4.30 7.33 -12.64
CA GLY A 87 3.93 8.50 -11.84
C GLY A 87 3.46 8.24 -10.40
N TRP A 88 3.86 7.12 -9.79
CA TRP A 88 3.50 6.71 -8.41
C TRP A 88 3.75 7.76 -7.31
N LYS A 89 4.72 8.68 -7.50
CA LYS A 89 5.04 9.73 -6.53
C LYS A 89 3.85 10.64 -6.21
N SER A 90 3.01 10.95 -7.20
CA SER A 90 1.81 11.78 -7.00
C SER A 90 0.76 11.10 -6.12
N ILE A 91 0.62 9.78 -6.24
CA ILE A 91 -0.29 8.97 -5.44
C ILE A 91 0.29 8.77 -4.03
N LYS A 92 1.60 8.54 -3.91
CA LYS A 92 2.30 8.45 -2.62
C LYS A 92 2.03 9.67 -1.74
N GLN A 93 2.10 10.88 -2.30
CA GLN A 93 1.81 12.11 -1.55
C GLN A 93 0.41 12.12 -0.92
N LYS A 94 -0.59 11.47 -1.52
CA LYS A 94 -1.94 11.36 -0.94
C LYS A 94 -1.93 10.52 0.34
N TYR A 95 -1.13 9.46 0.39
CA TYR A 95 -0.97 8.62 1.58
C TYR A 95 -0.18 9.33 2.69
N GLU A 96 0.83 10.12 2.32
CA GLU A 96 1.61 10.91 3.28
C GLU A 96 0.77 12.04 3.89
N LYS A 97 -0.04 12.73 3.08
CA LYS A 97 -0.98 13.77 3.57
C LYS A 97 -2.05 13.20 4.49
N LYS A 98 -2.63 12.04 4.17
CA LYS A 98 -3.59 11.35 5.06
C LYS A 98 -2.97 10.99 6.41
N GLN A 99 -1.67 10.66 6.45
CA GLN A 99 -0.95 10.37 7.69
C GLN A 99 -0.67 11.63 8.52
N GLY A 100 -0.33 12.75 7.87
CA GLY A 100 -0.19 14.04 8.56
C GLY A 100 -1.49 14.55 9.17
N MET A 101 -2.64 14.23 8.56
CA MET A 101 -3.95 14.70 9.02
C MET A 101 -4.52 13.88 10.19
N GLN A 102 -4.24 12.58 10.29
CA GLN A 102 -4.57 11.78 11.48
C GLN A 102 -3.81 12.27 12.72
N SER A 103 -2.52 12.60 12.57
CA SER A 103 -1.72 13.10 13.69
C SER A 103 -2.19 14.46 14.21
N ALA A 104 -2.78 15.32 13.38
CA ALA A 104 -3.32 16.62 13.81
C ALA A 104 -4.63 16.49 14.60
N GLY A 105 -5.49 15.53 14.23
CA GLY A 105 -6.73 15.23 14.96
C GLY A 105 -6.48 14.68 16.37
N ASP A 106 -5.48 13.82 16.53
CA ASP A 106 -5.09 13.26 17.82
C ASP A 106 -4.47 14.31 18.78
N ILE A 107 -3.76 15.31 18.24
CA ILE A 107 -3.19 16.42 19.03
C ILE A 107 -4.31 17.35 19.56
N LEU A 108 -5.27 17.70 18.70
CA LEU A 108 -6.40 18.53 19.10
C LEU A 108 -7.36 17.82 20.07
N GLY A 109 -7.49 16.49 19.97
CA GLY A 109 -8.25 15.68 20.92
C GLY A 109 -7.62 15.64 22.32
N ARG A 110 -6.28 15.64 22.42
CA ARG A 110 -5.57 15.61 23.71
C ARG A 110 -5.51 16.96 24.44
N LEU A 111 -5.54 18.07 23.70
CA LEU A 111 -5.56 19.42 24.30
C LEU A 111 -6.90 19.76 24.98
N ARG A 112 -7.98 19.05 24.65
CA ARG A 112 -9.31 19.30 25.23
C ARG A 112 -9.55 18.66 26.60
N VAL A 113 -8.67 17.75 27.05
CA VAL A 113 -8.85 16.94 28.27
C VAL A 113 -8.12 17.53 29.50
N VAL A 114 -7.36 18.60 29.34
CA VAL A 114 -6.60 19.26 30.44
C VAL A 114 -7.28 20.56 30.91
N GLY A 115 -8.56 20.76 30.55
CA GLY A 115 -9.30 22.00 30.80
C GLY A 115 -10.56 21.87 31.64
N GLU A 116 -10.69 20.81 32.43
CA GLU A 116 -11.77 20.64 33.43
C GLU A 116 -11.19 20.43 34.83
#